data_AF-A0A3G6RF44-F1
#
_entry.id   AF-A0A3G6RF44-F1
#
_cell.length_a   1.000
_cell.length_b   1.000
_cell.length_c   1.000
_cell.angle_alpha   90.00
_cell.angle_beta   90.00
_cell.angle_gamma   90.00
#
_symmetry.space_group_name_H-M   'P 1'
#
loop_
_entity.id
_entity.type
_entity.pdbx_description
1 polymer ?
#
loop_
_entity_poly.entity_id
_entity_poly.type
_entity_poly.pdbx_seq_one_letter_code
_entity_poly.pdbx_strand_id
1 'polypeptide(L)'
;MEMISKQDLELFRIRIISDIGQLLEVSRSSSKNEFDWLRSKAIRKMMDISPATLQNLRITGKIRFKKIRGSYYYNKTDLQKLFEDEN
;
A
#
# COMPACT_ATOMS: atom_id res chain seq x y z
N MET A 1 41.25 -24.88 15.44
CA MET A 1 40.68 -24.22 14.24
C MET A 1 39.52 -25.07 13.79
N GLU A 2 38.28 -24.59 13.95
CA GLU A 2 37.15 -25.23 13.30
C GLU A 2 37.28 -25.02 11.80
N MET A 3 37.29 -26.11 11.04
CA MET A 3 37.33 -26.03 9.59
C MET A 3 35.93 -25.74 9.07
N ILE A 4 35.78 -24.61 8.38
CA ILE A 4 34.53 -24.24 7.71
C ILE A 4 34.28 -25.26 6.60
N SER A 5 33.14 -25.93 6.65
CA SER A 5 32.71 -26.86 5.62
C SER A 5 32.00 -26.12 4.48
N LYS A 6 31.93 -26.76 3.31
CA LYS A 6 31.11 -26.25 2.19
C LYS A 6 29.63 -26.13 2.59
N GLN A 7 29.15 -26.97 3.50
CA GLN A 7 27.77 -26.94 3.99
C GLN A 7 27.50 -25.67 4.78
N ASP A 8 28.46 -25.23 5.60
CA ASP A 8 28.34 -24.00 6.39
C ASP A 8 28.23 -22.76 5.49
N LEU A 9 28.98 -22.76 4.37
CA LEU A 9 28.90 -21.70 3.38
C LEU A 9 27.54 -21.67 2.65
N GLU A 10 26.96 -22.83 2.35
CA GLU A 10 25.65 -22.88 1.68
C GLU A 10 24.52 -22.46 2.64
N LEU A 11 24.59 -22.86 3.91
CA LEU A 11 23.67 -22.39 4.95
C LEU A 11 23.77 -20.88 5.15
N PHE A 12 25.00 -20.35 5.15
CA PHE A 12 25.25 -18.92 5.25
C PHE A 12 24.68 -18.15 4.06
N ARG A 13 24.87 -18.67 2.84
CA ARG A 13 24.31 -18.10 1.61
C ARG A 13 22.77 -18.04 1.67
N ILE A 14 22.12 -19.15 2.03
CA ILE A 14 20.66 -19.22 2.14
C ILE A 14 20.16 -18.20 3.17
N ARG A 15 20.82 -18.13 4.33
CA ARG A 15 20.45 -17.19 5.40
C ARG A 15 20.58 -15.73 4.96
N ILE A 16 21.68 -15.36 4.31
CA ILE A 16 21.87 -14.01 3.76
C ILE A 16 20.76 -13.66 2.76
N ILE A 17 20.46 -14.55 1.81
CA ILE A 17 19.44 -14.30 0.80
C ILE A 17 18.07 -14.12 1.45
N SER A 18 17.74 -14.94 2.45
CA SER A 18 16.50 -14.82 3.23
C SER A 18 16.43 -13.48 3.98
N ASP A 19 17.50 -13.11 4.69
CA ASP A 19 17.54 -11.89 5.51
C ASP A 19 17.44 -10.63 4.62
N ILE A 20 18.13 -10.62 3.48
CA ILE A 20 18.01 -9.55 2.47
C ILE A 20 16.58 -9.49 1.90
N GLY A 21 15.99 -10.65 1.59
CA GLY A 21 14.61 -10.73 1.11
C GLY A 21 13.62 -10.08 2.09
N GLN A 22 13.74 -10.40 3.37
CA GLN A 22 12.90 -9.84 4.44
C GLN A 22 13.11 -8.33 4.61
N LEU A 23 14.35 -7.84 4.57
CA LEU A 23 14.65 -6.40 4.65
C LEU A 23 14.01 -5.62 3.49
N LEU A 24 14.02 -6.19 2.29
CA LEU A 24 13.39 -5.58 1.11
C LEU A 24 11.85 -5.56 1.23
N GLU A 25 11.23 -6.60 1.80
CA GLU A 25 9.78 -6.60 2.08
C GLU A 25 9.37 -5.57 3.14
N VAL A 26 10.13 -5.47 4.23
CA VAL A 26 9.87 -4.49 5.30
C VAL A 26 9.92 -3.06 4.76
N SER A 27 10.92 -2.73 3.92
CA SER A 27 11.03 -1.40 3.29
C SER A 27 9.86 -1.05 2.35
N ARG A 28 9.22 -2.06 1.74
CA ARG A 28 8.01 -1.90 0.90
C ARG A 28 6.73 -1.71 1.72
N SER A 29 6.74 -2.12 2.99
CA SER A 29 5.56 -2.09 3.86
C SER A 29 5.44 -0.78 4.66
N SER A 30 6.57 -0.15 5.02
CA SER A 30 6.61 1.12 5.76
C SER A 30 6.32 2.35 4.89
N SER A 31 6.45 2.24 3.56
CA SER A 31 6.16 3.32 2.62
C SER A 31 4.72 3.33 2.07
N LYS A 32 3.92 2.29 2.34
CA LYS A 32 2.56 2.16 1.78
C LYS A 32 1.45 2.83 2.61
N ASN A 33 1.68 3.19 3.87
CA ASN A 33 0.56 3.42 4.79
C ASN A 33 0.41 4.82 5.40
N GLU A 34 1.36 5.75 5.23
CA GLU A 34 1.30 7.01 6.00
C GLU A 34 0.78 8.24 5.26
N PHE A 35 0.86 8.33 3.92
CA PHE A 35 0.51 9.57 3.20
C PHE A 35 -0.33 9.41 1.93
N ASP A 36 -1.19 8.39 1.87
CA ASP A 36 -2.02 8.10 0.69
C ASP A 36 -3.35 8.90 0.66
N TRP A 37 -3.31 10.18 1.07
CA TRP A 37 -4.47 11.09 0.98
C TRP A 37 -4.51 11.80 -0.37
N LEU A 38 -5.38 11.35 -1.27
CA LEU A 38 -5.48 11.87 -2.63
C LEU A 38 -6.69 12.82 -2.80
N ARG A 39 -6.49 13.89 -3.56
CA ARG A 39 -7.57 14.84 -3.91
C ARG A 39 -8.57 14.18 -4.87
N SER A 40 -9.82 14.68 -4.85
CA SER A 40 -10.90 14.19 -5.72
C SER A 40 -10.52 14.07 -7.21
N LYS A 41 -9.69 14.98 -7.73
CA LYS A 41 -9.24 14.95 -9.13
C LYS A 41 -8.34 13.75 -9.43
N ALA A 42 -7.43 13.42 -8.52
CA ALA A 42 -6.51 12.29 -8.68
C ALA A 42 -7.25 10.95 -8.58
N ILE A 43 -8.16 10.82 -7.61
CA ILE A 43 -8.98 9.61 -7.44
C ILE A 43 -9.84 9.33 -8.68
N ARG A 44 -10.56 10.34 -9.17
CA ARG A 44 -11.39 10.18 -10.36
C ARG A 44 -10.60 9.72 -11.59
N LYS A 45 -9.37 10.24 -11.76
CA LYS A 45 -8.48 9.82 -12.85
C LYS A 45 -7.92 8.41 -12.64
N MET A 46 -7.60 8.05 -11.40
CA MET A 46 -7.02 6.75 -11.07
C MET A 46 -8.03 5.61 -11.21
N MET A 47 -9.28 5.85 -10.83
CA MET A 47 -10.33 4.82 -10.78
C MET A 47 -11.33 4.94 -11.92
N ASP A 48 -11.14 5.91 -12.81
CA ASP A 48 -12.04 6.22 -13.92
C ASP A 48 -13.52 6.38 -13.50
N ILE A 49 -13.76 7.06 -12.37
CA ILE A 49 -15.11 7.28 -11.83
C ILE A 49 -15.60 8.70 -12.00
N SER A 50 -16.92 8.84 -12.12
CA SER A 50 -17.59 10.14 -12.19
C SER A 50 -17.50 10.91 -10.87
N PRO A 51 -17.63 12.26 -10.90
CA PRO A 51 -17.77 13.06 -9.68
C PRO A 51 -18.94 12.64 -8.79
N ALA A 52 -20.08 12.25 -9.39
CA ALA A 52 -21.25 11.79 -8.66
C ALA A 52 -20.98 10.47 -7.92
N THR A 53 -20.26 9.54 -8.56
CA THR A 53 -19.86 8.27 -7.95
C THR A 53 -18.98 8.50 -6.72
N LEU A 54 -17.93 9.32 -6.86
CA LEU A 54 -17.03 9.63 -5.73
C LEU A 54 -17.77 10.36 -4.60
N GLN A 55 -18.73 11.22 -4.94
CA GLN A 55 -19.59 11.87 -3.95
C GLN A 55 -20.48 10.86 -3.22
N ASN A 56 -21.08 9.90 -3.93
CA ASN A 56 -21.90 8.85 -3.33
C ASN A 56 -21.07 8.01 -2.36
N LEU A 57 -19.90 7.52 -2.77
CA LEU A 57 -18.99 6.73 -1.91
C LEU A 57 -18.64 7.47 -0.61
N ARG A 58 -18.46 8.79 -0.69
CA ARG A 58 -18.21 9.64 0.47
C ARG A 58 -19.44 9.76 1.38
N ILE A 59 -20.62 10.02 0.80
CA ILE A 59 -21.87 10.23 1.55
C ILE A 59 -22.32 8.92 2.21
N THR A 60 -22.17 7.79 1.54
CA THR A 60 -22.50 6.46 2.07
C THR A 60 -21.48 5.96 3.10
N GLY A 61 -20.38 6.69 3.33
CA GLY A 61 -19.34 6.31 4.29
C GLY A 61 -18.51 5.09 3.87
N LYS A 62 -18.57 4.68 2.59
CA LYS A 62 -17.79 3.55 2.05
C LYS A 62 -16.28 3.82 2.04
N ILE A 63 -15.88 5.09 2.06
CA ILE A 63 -14.47 5.51 2.01
C ILE A 63 -14.18 6.60 3.04
N ARG A 64 -13.01 6.54 3.69
CA ARG A 64 -12.59 7.61 4.61
C ARG A 64 -12.21 8.87 3.83
N PHE A 65 -12.61 10.02 4.36
CA PHE A 65 -12.30 11.31 3.76
C PHE A 65 -11.86 12.35 4.81
N LYS A 66 -11.11 13.36 4.36
CA LYS A 66 -10.77 14.57 5.11
C LYS A 66 -11.10 15.80 4.28
N LYS A 67 -11.66 16.82 4.92
CA LYS A 67 -11.90 18.13 4.31
C LYS A 67 -10.82 19.10 4.78
N ILE A 68 -10.02 19.61 3.85
CA ILE A 68 -8.94 20.56 4.13
C ILE A 68 -9.15 21.77 3.22
N ARG A 69 -9.37 22.96 3.81
CA ARG A 69 -9.55 24.23 3.07
C ARG A 69 -10.56 24.12 1.91
N GLY A 70 -11.70 23.47 2.15
CA GLY A 70 -12.76 23.29 1.15
C GLY A 70 -12.54 22.16 0.15
N SER A 71 -11.36 21.54 0.10
CA SER A 71 -11.06 20.39 -0.75
C SER A 71 -11.20 19.07 0.01
N TYR A 72 -11.72 18.03 -0.66
CA TYR A 72 -11.80 16.68 -0.13
C TYR A 72 -10.59 15.84 -0.53
N TYR A 73 -10.12 15.07 0.44
CA TYR A 73 -9.03 14.11 0.32
C TYR A 73 -9.55 12.75 0.76
N TYR A 74 -9.12 11.70 0.08
CA TYR A 74 -9.57 10.33 0.32
C TYR A 74 -8.38 9.42 0.53
N ASN A 75 -8.56 8.40 1.35
CA ASN A 75 -7.56 7.37 1.55
C ASN A 75 -7.52 6.45 0.32
N LYS A 76 -6.37 6.33 -0.33
CA LYS A 76 -6.18 5.49 -1.52
C LYS A 76 -6.36 4.01 -1.22
N THR A 77 -5.87 3.53 -0.08
CA THR A 77 -5.93 2.11 0.29
C THR A 77 -7.38 1.64 0.47
N ASP A 78 -8.22 2.43 1.13
CA ASP A 78 -9.64 2.13 1.28
C ASP A 78 -10.34 2.03 -0.08
N LEU A 79 -9.99 2.92 -1.00
CA LEU A 79 -10.52 2.90 -2.36
C LEU A 79 -10.09 1.66 -3.14
N GLN A 80 -8.85 1.21 -3.00
CA GLN A 80 -8.40 -0.03 -3.65
C GLN A 80 -9.12 -1.25 -3.09
N LYS A 81 -9.23 -1.35 -1.76
CA LYS A 81 -9.94 -2.45 -1.10
C LYS A 81 -11.41 -2.54 -1.51
N LEU A 82 -12.08 -1.39 -1.62
CA LEU A 82 -13.49 -1.35 -2.02
C LEU A 82 -13.75 -2.04 -3.38
N PHE A 83 -12.80 -1.94 -4.31
CA PHE A 83 -12.93 -2.54 -5.65
C PHE A 83 -12.39 -3.98 -5.71
N GLU A 84 -11.50 -4.36 -4.79
CA GLU A 84 -11.06 -5.75 -4.63
C GLU A 84 -12.16 -6.61 -3.97
N ASP A 85 -12.91 -6.05 -3.01
CA ASP A 85 -13.98 -6.78 -2.29
C ASP A 85 -15.29 -6.94 -3.09
N GLU A 86 -15.51 -6.15 -4.14
CA GLU A 86 -16.71 -6.25 -5.02
C GLU A 86 -16.51 -7.20 -6.22
N ASN A 87 -15.43 -8.00 -6.24
CA ASN A 87 -15.06 -8.95 -7.31
C ASN A 87 -14.95 -10.39 -6.79
#